data_AF-A0A2L0TVJ9-F1
#
_entry.id   AF-A0A2L0TVJ9-F1
#
_cell.length_a   1.000
_cell.length_b   1.000
_cell.length_c   1.000
_cell.angle_alpha   90.00
_cell.angle_beta   90.00
_cell.angle_gamma   90.00
#
_symmetry.space_group_name_H-M   'P 1'
#
loop_
_entity.id
_entity.type
_entity.pdbx_description
1 polymer ?
#
loop_
_entity_poly.entity_id
_entity_poly.type
_entity_poly.pdbx_seq_one_letter_code
_entity_poly.pdbx_strand_id
1 'polypeptide(L)'
;MTKFESKLINGFSASEVTNLRLKKEMGITSNAMAQYMVYKTKLDGKTYYCCWSGGRLVDGDASLTQVGRAALETLISLPVGNDTLVLQELRVGQTELRDKVKATFRKLPSGSKVCFFGDMAGELDGKMHQAFNVTGTIDISE
;
A
#
# COMPACT_ATOMS: atom_id res chain seq x y z
N MET A 1 18.19 13.20 -12.04
CA MET A 1 17.89 11.98 -11.24
C MET A 1 16.45 12.06 -10.76
N THR A 2 15.62 11.07 -11.08
CA THR A 2 14.26 10.95 -10.53
C THR A 2 14.34 10.72 -9.03
N LYS A 3 13.84 11.66 -8.22
CA LYS A 3 13.66 11.47 -6.78
C LYS A 3 12.43 10.58 -6.58
N PHE A 4 12.67 9.35 -6.13
CA PHE A 4 11.64 8.38 -5.76
C PHE A 4 11.89 7.93 -4.33
N GLU A 5 10.92 8.15 -3.44
CA GLU A 5 11.04 7.86 -2.01
C GLU A 5 9.67 7.51 -1.44
N SER A 6 9.60 6.47 -0.62
CA SER A 6 8.41 6.15 0.17
C SER A 6 8.72 6.21 1.67
N LYS A 7 7.78 6.72 2.45
CA LYS A 7 7.83 6.70 3.92
C LYS A 7 6.59 6.04 4.48
N LEU A 8 6.77 5.08 5.40
CA LEU A 8 5.69 4.41 6.10
C LEU A 8 4.90 5.44 6.92
N ILE A 9 3.58 5.42 6.83
CA ILE A 9 2.70 6.31 7.57
C ILE A 9 2.34 5.68 8.90
N ASN A 10 2.65 6.36 10.00
CA ASN A 10 2.30 5.96 11.35
C ASN A 10 0.97 6.55 11.81
N GLY A 11 0.39 5.94 12.85
CA GLY A 11 -0.76 6.51 13.57
C GLY A 11 -2.12 6.31 12.90
N PHE A 12 -2.16 5.65 11.74
CA PHE A 12 -3.41 5.29 11.05
C PHE A 12 -3.58 3.78 11.02
N SER A 13 -4.83 3.34 11.12
CA SER A 13 -5.21 1.94 11.15
C SER A 13 -6.54 1.72 10.43
N ALA A 14 -6.86 0.46 10.13
CA ALA A 14 -8.18 0.07 9.68
C ALA A 14 -9.21 0.28 10.80
N SER A 15 -10.51 0.14 10.50
CA SER A 15 -11.54 0.19 11.52
C SER A 15 -11.33 -0.86 12.62
N GLU A 16 -11.92 -0.59 13.78
CA GLU A 16 -11.93 -1.52 14.90
C GLU A 16 -12.48 -2.90 14.49
N VAL A 17 -13.55 -2.94 13.70
CA VAL A 17 -14.15 -4.19 13.19
C VAL A 17 -13.16 -4.98 12.35
N THR A 18 -12.47 -4.32 11.40
CA THR A 18 -11.45 -4.97 10.57
C THR A 18 -10.27 -5.45 11.40
N ASN A 19 -9.80 -4.64 12.35
CA ASN A 19 -8.70 -4.99 13.24
C ASN A 19 -9.02 -6.19 14.14
N LEU A 20 -10.22 -6.22 14.75
CA LEU A 20 -10.65 -7.33 15.61
C LEU A 20 -10.75 -8.64 14.82
N ARG A 21 -11.31 -8.58 13.61
CA ARG A 21 -11.37 -9.74 12.71
C ARG A 21 -9.98 -10.25 12.37
N LEU A 22 -9.08 -9.35 11.96
CA LEU A 22 -7.72 -9.70 11.59
C LEU A 22 -6.96 -10.33 12.77
N LYS A 23 -7.05 -9.73 13.97
CA LYS A 23 -6.43 -10.27 15.18
C LYS A 23 -6.92 -11.68 15.50
N LYS A 24 -8.25 -11.90 15.41
CA LYS A 24 -8.85 -13.22 15.64
C LYS A 24 -8.33 -14.27 14.67
N GLU A 25 -8.28 -13.95 13.38
CA GLU A 25 -7.82 -14.87 12.33
C GLU A 25 -6.32 -15.16 12.43
N MET A 26 -5.52 -14.19 12.84
CA MET A 26 -4.07 -14.34 13.02
C MET A 26 -3.67 -14.91 14.39
N GLY A 27 -4.63 -15.18 15.29
CA GLY A 27 -4.34 -15.64 16.65
C GLY A 27 -3.60 -14.60 17.50
N ILE A 28 -3.69 -13.31 17.16
CA ILE A 28 -3.02 -12.22 17.87
C ILE A 28 -3.85 -11.88 19.11
N THR A 29 -3.29 -12.16 20.28
CA THR A 29 -3.92 -11.86 21.59
C THR A 29 -3.51 -10.49 22.15
N SER A 30 -2.60 -9.79 21.49
CA SER A 30 -2.10 -8.50 21.97
C SER A 30 -3.06 -7.33 21.67
N ASN A 31 -3.07 -6.36 22.57
CA ASN A 31 -3.73 -5.07 22.37
C ASN A 31 -2.90 -4.09 21.54
N ALA A 32 -1.75 -4.50 20.99
CA ALA A 32 -0.96 -3.64 20.12
C ALA A 32 -1.78 -3.17 18.92
N MET A 33 -1.59 -1.91 18.52
CA MET A 33 -2.17 -1.38 17.29
C MET A 33 -1.45 -2.00 16.09
N ALA A 34 -2.22 -2.47 15.12
CA ALA A 34 -1.67 -2.98 13.88
C ALA A 34 -1.11 -1.81 13.05
N GLN A 35 0.14 -1.94 12.60
CA GLN A 35 0.75 -1.03 11.64
C GLN A 35 0.60 -1.63 10.25
N TYR A 36 -0.10 -0.92 9.37
CA TYR A 36 -0.31 -1.36 7.99
C TYR A 36 0.72 -0.75 7.04
N MET A 37 1.02 -1.46 5.96
CA MET A 37 1.93 -1.03 4.90
C MET A 37 1.28 0.04 4.03
N VAL A 38 1.14 1.23 4.59
CA VAL A 38 0.60 2.43 3.94
C VAL A 38 1.69 3.49 3.94
N TYR A 39 1.91 4.12 2.80
CA TYR A 39 3.08 4.94 2.55
C TYR A 39 2.69 6.28 1.93
N LYS A 40 3.44 7.31 2.30
CA LYS A 40 3.55 8.56 1.53
C LYS A 40 4.70 8.41 0.55
N THR A 41 4.42 8.56 -0.72
CA THR A 41 5.40 8.37 -1.79
C THR A 41 5.62 9.67 -2.55
N LYS A 42 6.88 10.08 -2.70
CA LYS A 42 7.29 11.21 -3.54
C LYS A 42 7.94 10.69 -4.81
N LEU A 43 7.46 11.17 -5.96
CA LEU A 43 8.03 10.86 -7.27
C LEU A 43 8.04 12.10 -8.16
N ASP A 44 9.22 12.47 -8.66
CA ASP A 44 9.38 13.57 -9.63
C ASP A 44 8.70 14.88 -9.16
N GLY A 45 8.78 15.19 -7.86
CA GLY A 45 8.17 16.37 -7.23
C GLY A 45 6.69 16.26 -6.85
N LYS A 46 6.01 15.20 -7.28
CA LYS A 46 4.62 14.91 -6.91
C LYS A 46 4.55 14.02 -5.67
N THR A 47 3.45 14.14 -4.92
CA THR A 47 3.17 13.31 -3.75
C THR A 47 2.02 12.36 -4.06
N TYR A 48 2.11 11.12 -3.59
CA TYR A 48 1.11 10.08 -3.72
C TYR A 48 0.97 9.35 -2.40
N TYR A 49 -0.13 8.64 -2.23
CA TYR A 49 -0.37 7.77 -1.10
C TYR A 49 -0.61 6.37 -1.63
N CYS A 50 -0.03 5.36 -1.01
CA CYS A 50 -0.22 4.00 -1.49
C CYS A 50 -0.15 2.98 -0.39
N CYS A 51 -0.77 1.83 -0.59
CA CYS A 51 -0.59 0.68 0.26
C CYS A 51 -0.15 -0.53 -0.55
N TRP A 52 0.47 -1.50 0.13
CA TRP A 52 0.64 -2.85 -0.41
C TRP A 52 -0.40 -3.74 0.22
N SER A 53 -1.34 -4.16 -0.61
CA SER A 53 -2.29 -5.17 -0.24
C SER A 53 -1.79 -6.51 -0.76
N GLY A 54 -1.71 -7.52 0.11
CA GLY A 54 -1.64 -8.89 -0.39
C GLY A 54 -2.91 -9.21 -1.16
N GLY A 55 -2.84 -10.08 -2.16
CA GLY A 55 -4.02 -10.50 -2.89
C GLY A 55 -3.68 -11.14 -4.23
N ARG A 56 -4.67 -11.24 -5.10
CA ARG A 56 -4.51 -11.71 -6.48
C ARG A 56 -5.68 -11.24 -7.32
N LEU A 57 -5.49 -11.24 -8.64
CA LEU A 57 -6.62 -11.11 -9.56
C LEU A 57 -7.36 -12.46 -9.62
N VAL A 58 -8.68 -12.44 -9.46
CA VAL A 58 -9.58 -13.59 -9.65
C VAL A 58 -10.70 -13.13 -10.56
N ASP A 59 -10.85 -13.78 -11.72
CA ASP A 59 -11.90 -13.48 -12.70
C ASP A 59 -11.97 -12.00 -13.15
N GLY A 60 -10.83 -11.32 -13.14
CA GLY A 60 -10.73 -9.89 -13.51
C GLY A 60 -10.88 -8.92 -12.34
N ASP A 61 -11.24 -9.40 -11.16
CA ASP A 61 -11.42 -8.60 -9.95
C ASP A 61 -10.27 -8.75 -8.96
N ALA A 62 -9.99 -7.68 -8.22
CA ALA A 62 -8.99 -7.70 -7.16
C ALA A 62 -9.53 -8.45 -5.92
N SER A 63 -8.98 -9.64 -5.66
CA SER A 63 -9.27 -10.42 -4.46
C SER A 63 -8.14 -10.20 -3.43
N LEU A 64 -8.36 -9.28 -2.49
CA LEU A 64 -7.37 -8.92 -1.47
C LEU A 64 -7.36 -9.92 -0.30
N THR A 65 -6.18 -10.16 0.28
CA THR A 65 -6.08 -10.83 1.58
C THR A 65 -6.70 -9.96 2.67
N GLN A 66 -6.97 -10.51 3.85
CA GLN A 66 -7.54 -9.72 4.96
C GLN A 66 -6.60 -8.60 5.41
N VAL A 67 -5.30 -8.87 5.48
CA VAL A 67 -4.27 -7.83 5.70
C VAL A 67 -4.32 -6.79 4.58
N GLY A 68 -4.50 -7.22 3.32
CA GLY A 68 -4.60 -6.32 2.19
C GLY A 68 -5.84 -5.42 2.22
N ARG A 69 -6.99 -5.95 2.65
CA ARG A 69 -8.22 -5.18 2.87
C ARG A 69 -8.01 -4.14 3.97
N ALA A 70 -7.39 -4.51 5.08
CA ALA A 70 -7.08 -3.58 6.17
C ALA A 70 -6.11 -2.47 5.73
N ALA A 71 -5.11 -2.79 4.91
CA ALA A 71 -4.20 -1.80 4.34
C ALA A 71 -4.90 -0.84 3.36
N LEU A 72 -5.82 -1.35 2.53
CA LEU A 72 -6.66 -0.52 1.66
C LEU A 72 -7.58 0.40 2.48
N GLU A 73 -8.24 -0.14 3.50
CA GLU A 73 -9.12 0.63 4.38
C GLU A 73 -8.35 1.77 5.07
N THR A 74 -7.17 1.47 5.62
CA THR A 74 -6.26 2.47 6.21
C THR A 74 -5.85 3.54 5.19
N LEU A 75 -5.57 3.15 3.95
CA LEU A 75 -5.22 4.11 2.87
C LEU A 75 -6.39 5.04 2.54
N ILE A 76 -7.61 4.49 2.46
CA ILE A 76 -8.81 5.25 2.14
C ILE A 76 -9.10 6.27 3.25
N SER A 77 -8.96 5.85 4.52
CA SER A 77 -9.26 6.68 5.69
C SER A 77 -8.24 7.80 5.95
N LEU A 78 -7.12 7.85 5.23
CA LEU A 78 -6.15 8.92 5.42
C LEU A 78 -6.80 10.29 5.14
N PRO A 79 -6.58 11.31 6.00
CA PRO A 79 -7.12 12.66 5.85
C PRO A 79 -6.39 13.48 4.78
N VAL A 80 -5.56 12.82 3.98
CA VAL A 80 -4.70 13.43 2.97
C VAL A 80 -4.89 12.75 1.61
N GLY A 81 -4.43 13.44 0.57
CA GLY A 81 -4.60 13.00 -0.81
C GLY A 81 -5.85 13.59 -1.44
N ASN A 82 -6.12 13.16 -2.66
CA ASN A 82 -7.32 13.52 -3.40
C ASN A 82 -8.24 12.29 -3.54
N ASP A 83 -9.39 12.46 -4.18
CA ASP A 83 -10.42 11.42 -4.32
C ASP A 83 -10.08 10.32 -5.34
N THR A 84 -8.92 10.41 -6.00
CA THR A 84 -8.49 9.38 -6.97
C THR A 84 -7.95 8.18 -6.24
N LEU A 85 -8.67 7.05 -6.31
CA LEU A 85 -8.23 5.75 -5.85
C LEU A 85 -8.03 4.79 -7.02
N VAL A 86 -6.86 4.14 -7.09
CA VAL A 86 -6.54 3.13 -8.12
C VAL A 86 -6.13 1.82 -7.46
N LEU A 87 -6.74 0.71 -7.91
CA LEU A 87 -6.25 -0.63 -7.62
C LEU A 87 -5.31 -1.05 -8.76
N GLN A 88 -4.07 -1.39 -8.45
CA GLN A 88 -3.07 -1.77 -9.45
C GLN A 88 -2.46 -3.12 -9.10
N GLU A 89 -2.64 -4.11 -9.97
CA GLU A 89 -1.95 -5.38 -9.82
C GLU A 89 -0.45 -5.22 -10.14
N LEU A 90 0.39 -5.82 -9.32
CA LEU A 90 1.82 -6.01 -9.57
C LEU A 90 2.10 -7.51 -9.74
N ARG A 91 2.87 -7.82 -10.78
CA ARG A 91 3.36 -9.16 -11.08
C ARG A 91 4.84 -9.10 -11.42
N VAL A 92 5.59 -10.16 -11.12
CA VAL A 92 6.97 -10.29 -11.61
C VAL A 92 6.93 -10.49 -13.13
N GLY A 93 7.93 -9.96 -13.84
CA GLY A 93 8.04 -10.07 -15.28
C GLY A 93 9.26 -9.30 -15.78
N GLN A 94 9.35 -9.09 -17.10
CA GLN A 94 10.51 -8.44 -17.72
C GLN A 94 10.77 -7.02 -17.21
N THR A 95 9.72 -6.26 -16.90
CA THR A 95 9.87 -4.93 -16.32
C THR A 95 9.96 -5.03 -14.79
N GLU A 96 11.00 -4.40 -14.24
CA GLU A 96 11.23 -4.27 -12.81
C GLU A 96 10.01 -3.70 -12.08
N LEU A 97 9.71 -4.25 -10.90
CA LEU A 97 8.56 -3.83 -10.08
C LEU A 97 8.61 -2.34 -9.75
N ARG A 98 9.81 -1.81 -9.45
CA ARG A 98 10.03 -0.39 -9.18
C ARG A 98 9.59 0.49 -10.35
N ASP A 99 9.88 0.08 -11.58
CA ASP A 99 9.52 0.86 -12.76
C ASP A 99 8.02 0.77 -13.08
N LYS A 100 7.39 -0.39 -12.81
CA LYS A 100 5.92 -0.51 -12.85
C LYS A 100 5.25 0.44 -11.87
N VAL A 101 5.71 0.48 -10.62
CA VAL A 101 5.20 1.39 -9.57
C VAL A 101 5.35 2.86 -10.00
N LYS A 102 6.53 3.26 -10.48
CA LYS A 102 6.78 4.62 -10.99
C LYS A 102 5.89 4.96 -12.18
N ALA A 103 5.71 4.01 -13.11
CA ALA A 103 4.86 4.20 -14.27
C ALA A 103 3.38 4.39 -13.88
N THR A 104 2.88 3.67 -12.89
CA THR A 104 1.53 3.88 -12.34
C THR A 104 1.39 5.29 -11.78
N PHE A 105 2.31 5.74 -10.92
CA PHE A 105 2.22 7.09 -10.33
C PHE A 105 2.28 8.21 -11.37
N ARG A 106 3.14 8.08 -12.40
CA ARG A 106 3.28 9.10 -13.45
C ARG A 106 2.00 9.36 -14.23
N LYS A 107 1.11 8.37 -14.33
CA LYS A 107 -0.20 8.49 -14.99
C LYS A 107 -1.25 9.21 -14.14
N LEU A 108 -0.96 9.45 -12.86
CA LEU A 108 -1.93 9.95 -11.89
C LEU A 108 -1.63 11.39 -11.46
N PRO A 109 -2.67 12.16 -11.08
CA PRO A 109 -2.48 13.46 -10.47
C PRO A 109 -1.75 13.35 -9.11
N SER A 110 -1.09 14.42 -8.68
CA SER A 110 -0.53 14.48 -7.33
C SER A 110 -1.65 14.40 -6.30
N GLY A 111 -1.45 13.64 -5.24
CA GLY A 111 -2.41 13.37 -4.18
C GLY A 111 -3.15 12.04 -4.34
N SER A 112 -3.05 11.35 -5.48
CA SER A 112 -3.77 10.09 -5.70
C SER A 112 -3.37 8.99 -4.72
N LYS A 113 -4.35 8.15 -4.39
CA LYS A 113 -4.25 6.94 -3.58
C LYS A 113 -4.12 5.72 -4.51
N VAL A 114 -3.12 4.87 -4.29
CA VAL A 114 -2.91 3.64 -5.08
C VAL A 114 -2.76 2.43 -4.18
N CYS A 115 -3.65 1.47 -4.33
CA CYS A 115 -3.56 0.18 -3.67
C CYS A 115 -2.89 -0.80 -4.63
N PHE A 116 -1.63 -1.12 -4.38
CA PHE A 116 -0.91 -2.12 -5.15
C PHE A 116 -1.20 -3.50 -4.57
N PHE A 117 -1.65 -4.43 -5.41
CA PHE A 117 -1.95 -5.80 -5.00
C PHE A 117 -1.23 -6.85 -5.85
N GLY A 118 -1.02 -8.03 -5.28
CA GLY A 118 -0.38 -9.15 -5.97
C GLY A 118 0.01 -10.25 -5.01
N ASP A 119 0.59 -11.33 -5.54
CA ASP A 119 0.96 -12.51 -4.75
C ASP A 119 2.19 -12.23 -3.88
N MET A 120 1.90 -11.78 -2.66
CA MET A 120 2.90 -11.43 -1.64
C MET A 120 3.47 -12.65 -0.92
N ALA A 121 2.83 -13.82 -1.02
CA ALA A 121 3.31 -15.06 -0.39
C ALA A 121 4.20 -15.88 -1.34
N GLY A 122 4.10 -15.62 -2.64
CA GLY A 122 4.96 -16.20 -3.67
C GLY A 122 5.87 -15.16 -4.31
N GLU A 123 5.52 -14.73 -5.52
CA GLU A 123 6.47 -14.07 -6.41
C GLU A 123 7.00 -12.71 -5.93
N LEU A 124 6.24 -11.99 -5.10
CA LEU A 124 6.58 -10.65 -4.62
C LEU A 124 7.27 -10.63 -3.25
N ASP A 125 7.47 -11.79 -2.62
CA ASP A 125 8.09 -11.89 -1.30
C ASP A 125 9.51 -11.27 -1.30
N GLY A 126 9.78 -10.45 -0.29
CA GLY A 126 11.04 -9.69 -0.13
C GLY A 126 11.32 -8.59 -1.17
N LYS A 127 10.57 -8.51 -2.29
CA LYS A 127 10.87 -7.59 -3.41
C LYS A 127 10.21 -6.22 -3.27
N MET A 128 9.08 -6.16 -2.57
CA MET A 128 8.26 -4.95 -2.51
C MET A 128 8.91 -3.78 -1.77
N HIS A 129 9.65 -4.07 -0.69
CA HIS A 129 10.38 -3.05 0.05
C HIS A 129 11.42 -2.33 -0.82
N GLN A 130 12.10 -3.07 -1.69
CA GLN A 130 13.03 -2.50 -2.65
C GLN A 130 12.29 -1.76 -3.78
N ALA A 131 11.16 -2.31 -4.25
CA ALA A 131 10.38 -1.72 -5.32
C ALA A 131 9.90 -0.29 -5.00
N PHE A 132 9.61 0.01 -3.73
CA PHE A 132 9.10 1.33 -3.31
C PHE A 132 10.14 2.28 -2.75
N ASN A 133 11.38 1.82 -2.56
CA ASN A 133 12.43 2.64 -1.94
C ASN A 133 11.96 3.25 -0.61
N VAL A 134 11.53 2.39 0.32
CA VAL A 134 11.09 2.83 1.65
C VAL A 134 12.31 3.28 2.46
N THR A 135 12.34 4.55 2.87
CA THR A 135 13.51 5.19 3.53
C THR A 135 13.29 5.52 5.00
N GLY A 136 12.09 5.26 5.52
CA GLY A 136 11.76 5.50 6.92
C GLY A 136 10.28 5.64 7.15
N THR A 137 9.94 6.32 8.24
CA THR A 137 8.58 6.45 8.76
C THR A 137 8.23 7.92 8.96
N ILE A 138 6.94 8.25 8.88
CA ILE A 138 6.44 9.62 9.02
C ILE A 138 5.08 9.62 9.71
N ASP A 139 4.86 10.61 10.57
CA ASP A 139 3.52 10.98 11.04
C ASP A 139 2.94 12.00 10.06
N ILE A 140 1.69 11.81 9.65
CA ILE A 140 0.97 12.80 8.85
C ILE A 140 -0.09 13.44 9.74
N SER A 141 -0.16 14.76 9.73
CA SER A 141 -1.25 15.48 10.38
C SER A 141 -2.46 15.55 9.46
N GLU A 142 -3.63 15.73 10.06
CA GLU A 142 -4.77 16.38 9.40
C GLU A 142 -4.39 17.76 8.87
#